data_AF-A0A498CP09-F1
#
_entry.id   AF-A0A498CP09-F1
#
_cell.length_a   1.000
_cell.length_b   1.000
_cell.length_c   1.000
_cell.angle_alpha   90.00
_cell.angle_beta   90.00
_cell.angle_gamma   90.00
#
_symmetry.space_group_name_H-M   'P 1'
#
loop_
_entity.id
_entity.type
_entity.pdbx_description
1 polymer ?
#
loop_
_entity_poly.entity_id
_entity_poly.type
_entity_poly.pdbx_seq_one_letter_code
_entity_poly.pdbx_strand_id
1 'polypeptide(L)' 'MNGYITVQEAAQKWGVTPRQVQILCKENRITGATRLSRIWIIPENADKPTKDGTAKARGKDDEQ' A
#
# COMPACT_ATOMS: atom_id res chain seq x y z
N MET A 1 9.18 -15.94 6.00
CA MET A 1 7.88 -15.24 6.02
C MET A 1 7.66 -14.74 4.60
N ASN A 2 7.12 -15.58 3.73
CA ASN A 2 7.21 -15.41 2.28
C ASN A 2 5.77 -15.29 1.77
N GLY A 3 5.32 -14.08 1.43
CA GLY A 3 3.91 -13.85 1.10
C GLY A 3 3.34 -12.50 1.55
N TYR A 4 4.06 -11.73 2.37
CA TYR A 4 3.60 -10.43 2.85
C TYR A 4 4.70 -9.36 2.72
N ILE A 5 4.26 -8.17 2.35
CA ILE A 5 5.02 -6.94 2.26
C ILE A 5 4.47 -5.90 3.23
N THR A 6 5.31 -4.97 3.62
CA THR A 6 4.98 -3.81 4.44
C THR A 6 4.28 -2.73 3.61
N VAL A 7 3.77 -1.72 4.30
CA VAL A 7 3.22 -0.50 3.68
C VAL A 7 4.24 0.20 2.78
N GLN A 8 5.51 0.22 3.18
CA GLN A 8 6.58 0.90 2.44
C GLN A 8 6.89 0.16 1.14
N GLU A 9 7.03 -1.16 1.20
CA GLU A 9 7.26 -2.00 0.03
C GLU A 9 6.06 -1.96 -0.94
N ALA A 10 4.83 -2.00 -0.43
CA ALA A 10 3.63 -1.84 -1.25
C ALA A 10 3.56 -0.46 -1.90
N ALA A 11 3.97 0.59 -1.19
CA ALA A 11 4.02 1.95 -1.71
C ALA A 11 5.00 2.08 -2.89
N GLN A 12 6.19 1.49 -2.74
CA GLN A 12 7.18 1.40 -3.82
C GLN A 12 6.66 0.59 -5.00
N LYS A 13 6.09 -0.61 -4.75
CA LYS A 13 5.52 -1.50 -5.77
C LYS A 13 4.42 -0.81 -6.60
N TRP A 14 3.58 0.00 -5.95
CA TRP A 14 2.43 0.63 -6.59
C TRP A 14 2.67 2.08 -7.04
N GLY A 15 3.89 2.62 -6.83
CA GLY A 15 4.24 4.01 -7.16
C GLY A 15 3.35 5.02 -6.43
N VAL A 16 3.04 4.78 -5.17
CA VAL A 16 2.21 5.66 -4.32
C VAL A 16 2.93 5.99 -3.02
N THR A 17 2.40 6.91 -2.24
CA THR A 17 2.94 7.21 -0.91
C THR A 17 2.52 6.16 0.13
N PRO A 18 3.32 5.91 1.18
CA PRO A 18 2.93 5.05 2.30
C PRO A 18 1.60 5.46 2.95
N ARG A 19 1.31 6.77 2.99
CA ARG A 19 0.03 7.31 3.48
C ARG A 19 -1.15 6.82 2.66
N GLN A 20 -1.03 6.80 1.33
CA GLN A 20 -2.09 6.26 0.46
C GLN A 20 -2.33 4.78 0.72
N VAL A 21 -1.26 4.00 0.86
CA VAL A 21 -1.37 2.58 1.21
C VAL A 21 -2.07 2.39 2.56
N GLN A 22 -1.73 3.17 3.58
CA GLN A 22 -2.42 3.10 4.87
C GLN A 22 -3.91 3.45 4.79
N ILE A 23 -4.29 4.43 3.95
CA ILE A 23 -5.70 4.76 3.70
C ILE A 23 -6.40 3.56 3.05
N LEU A 24 -5.80 2.95 2.03
CA LEU A 24 -6.35 1.77 1.36
C LEU A 24 -6.52 0.58 2.32
N CYS A 25 -5.56 0.37 3.23
CA CYS A 25 -5.67 -0.64 4.28
C CYS A 25 -6.83 -0.34 5.24
N LYS A 26 -6.93 0.91 5.71
CA LYS A 26 -8.03 1.36 6.61
C LYS A 26 -9.40 1.25 5.96
N GLU A 27 -9.48 1.51 4.66
CA GLU A 27 -10.70 1.38 3.85
C GLU A 27 -11.02 -0.07 3.47
N ASN A 28 -10.23 -1.06 3.92
CA ASN A 28 -10.35 -2.48 3.56
C ASN A 28 -10.39 -2.71 2.03
N ARG A 29 -9.66 -1.89 1.27
CA ARG A 29 -9.62 -1.98 -0.20
C ARG A 29 -8.55 -2.94 -0.71
N ILE A 30 -7.60 -3.33 0.13
CA ILE A 30 -6.54 -4.27 -0.21
C ILE A 30 -6.92 -5.64 0.35
N THR A 31 -7.27 -6.57 -0.52
CA THR A 31 -7.66 -7.92 -0.11
C THR A 31 -6.51 -8.60 0.63
N GLY A 32 -6.81 -9.14 1.80
CA GLY A 32 -5.83 -9.82 2.66
C GLY A 32 -4.89 -8.90 3.44
N ALA A 33 -4.97 -7.57 3.27
CA ALA A 33 -4.25 -6.65 4.15
C ALA A 33 -4.80 -6.76 5.57
N THR A 34 -3.90 -6.94 6.54
CA THR A 34 -4.25 -7.11 7.95
C THR A 34 -3.36 -6.23 8.82
N ARG A 35 -3.92 -5.69 9.90
CA ARG A 35 -3.15 -4.95 10.89
C ARG A 35 -2.59 -5.92 11.94
N LEU A 36 -1.29 -6.14 11.91
CA LEU A 36 -0.58 -6.92 12.91
C LEU A 36 0.00 -5.95 13.95
N SER A 37 -0.63 -5.89 15.13
CA SER A 37 -0.29 -4.91 16.17
C SER A 37 -0.36 -3.46 15.65
N ARG A 38 0.79 -2.80 15.45
CA ARG A 38 0.89 -1.40 14.97
C ARG A 38 1.24 -1.27 13.49
N ILE A 39 1.54 -2.38 12.82
CA ILE A 39 1.93 -2.38 11.41
C ILE A 39 0.84 -2.99 10.53
N TRP A 40 0.78 -2.56 9.27
CA TRP A 40 -0.02 -3.22 8.26
C TRP A 40 0.87 -4.19 7.48
N ILE A 41 0.39 -5.43 7.37
CA ILE A 41 0.93 -6.44 6.48
C ILE A 41 0.00 -6.58 5.28
N ILE A 42 0.56 -6.58 4.09
CA ILE A 42 -0.15 -6.63 2.81
C ILE A 42 0.35 -7.86 2.08
N PRO A 43 -0.50 -8.71 1.50
CA PRO A 43 -0.01 -9.84 0.72
C PRO A 43 0.88 -9.36 -0.43
N GLU A 44 2.00 -10.04 -0.69
CA GLU A 44 2.92 -9.67 -1.78
C GLU A 44 2.25 -9.72 -3.16
N ASN A 45 1.26 -10.61 -3.30
CA ASN A 45 0.44 -10.80 -4.50
C ASN A 45 -0.76 -9.84 -4.55
N ALA A 46 -0.89 -8.91 -3.59
CA ALA A 46 -1.91 -7.89 -3.66
C ALA A 46 -1.56 -6.84 -4.72
N ASP A 47 -2.57 -6.52 -5.51
CA ASP A 47 -2.53 -5.42 -6.48
C ASP A 47 -3.15 -4.16 -5.91
N LYS A 48 -2.73 -3.01 -6.45
CA LYS A 48 -3.30 -1.71 -6.08
C LYS A 48 -4.80 -1.72 -6.42
N PRO A 49 -5.70 -1.49 -5.46
CA PRO A 49 -7.12 -1.42 -5.75
C PRO A 49 -7.44 -0.21 -6.64
N THR A 50 -7.67 -0.46 -7.93
CA THR A 50 -8.16 0.52 -8.89
C THR A 50 -9.60 0.89 -8.52
N LYS A 51 -9.80 2.10 -7.98
CA LYS A 51 -11.09 2.78 -8.13
C LYS A 51 -10.90 3.83 -9.21
N ASP A 52 -11.77 3.78 -10.22
CA ASP A 52 -12.09 4.89 -11.11
C ASP A 52 -12.05 6.22 -10.37
N GLY A 53 -11.32 7.19 -10.91
CA GLY A 53 -11.26 8.55 -10.37
C GLY A 53 -9.90 8.96 -9.83
N THR A 54 -9.07 9.43 -10.76
CA THR A 54 -8.15 10.56 -10.60
C THR A 54 -7.19 10.58 -9.41
N ALA A 55 -5.91 10.28 -9.68
CA ALA A 55 -4.83 11.14 -9.17
C ALA A 55 -3.57 10.94 -9.99
N LYS A 56 -3.23 11.99 -10.74
CA LYS A 56 -1.94 12.19 -11.39
C LYS A 56 -0.81 11.91 -10.39
N ALA A 57 0.21 11.22 -10.87
CA ALA A 57 1.52 11.16 -10.25
C ALA A 57 1.98 12.58 -9.88
N ARG A 58 2.00 12.88 -8.58
CA ARG A 58 2.90 13.88 -8.04
C ARG A 58 3.96 13.10 -7.30
N GLY A 59 5.05 12.81 -8.02
CA GLY A 59 6.27 12.31 -7.42
C GLY A 59 6.84 13.35 -6.46
N LYS A 60 7.48 12.84 -5.41
CA LYS A 60 8.60 13.48 -4.72
C LYS A 60 9.21 12.47 -3.76
N ASP A 61 10.40 12.00 -4.14
CA ASP A 61 11.62 11.95 -3.33
C ASP A 61 11.42 11.75 -1.82
N ASP A 62 11.70 10.54 -1.34
CA ASP A 62 12.20 10.33 0.01
C ASP A 62 13.15 9.12 -0.04
N GLU A 63 14.39 9.43 -0.41
CA GLU A 63 15.57 8.67 -0.03
C GLU A 63 16.02 9.18 1.35
N GLN A 64 15.96 8.32 2.36
CA GLN A 64 16.80 8.26 3.57
C GLN A 64 16.39 7.10 4.47
#